data_AF-A0A811K492-F1
#
_entry.id   AF-A0A811K492-F1
#
_cell.length_a   1.000
_cell.length_b   1.000
_cell.length_c   1.000
_cell.angle_alpha   90.00
_cell.angle_beta   90.00
_cell.angle_gamma   90.00
#
_symmetry.space_group_name_H-M   'P 1'
#
loop_
_entity.id
_entity.type
_entity.pdbx_description
1 polymer ?
#
loop_
_entity_poly.entity_id
_entity_poly.type
_entity_poly.pdbx_seq_one_letter_code
_entity_poly.pdbx_strand_id
1 'polypeptide(L)'
;MFVDVFRHADYNPRELQTLKKGIMAGSSCPPPLCDRLVKELGMYDFGIGYGSTELSPLTTFSRLSEPPMERINSVGYAFYHTEVCVVDKNGQVVERGEKGEVCSRGANVMKGYWNDEKETKQSIDQDGWYHTGDVGIMHSNGSLEICGRITDGIIRGGENIYPAEVEAYLFKHPDISTVQELTVYYGRLQTRTV
;
A
#
# COMPACT_ATOMS: atom_id res chain seq x y z
N MET A 1 -13.30 0.25 -10.76
CA MET A 1 -12.84 -0.49 -9.55
C MET A 1 -14.03 -1.16 -8.87
N PHE A 2 -13.82 -2.10 -7.93
CA PHE A 2 -14.92 -2.83 -7.26
C PHE A 2 -15.97 -1.91 -6.61
N VAL A 3 -15.57 -0.74 -6.11
CA VAL A 3 -16.49 0.29 -5.60
C VAL A 3 -17.52 0.70 -6.65
N ASP A 4 -17.12 0.81 -7.92
CA ASP A 4 -18.00 1.24 -9.00
C ASP A 4 -19.05 0.18 -9.35
N VAL A 5 -18.74 -1.11 -9.17
CA VAL A 5 -19.70 -2.21 -9.34
C VAL A 5 -20.89 -1.99 -8.41
N PHE A 6 -20.63 -1.65 -7.15
CA PHE A 6 -21.67 -1.40 -6.15
C PHE A 6 -22.40 -0.07 -6.33
N ARG A 7 -21.86 0.87 -7.12
CA ARG A 7 -22.45 2.17 -7.41
C ARG A 7 -23.19 2.21 -8.74
N HIS A 8 -23.06 1.16 -9.56
CA HIS A 8 -23.72 1.08 -10.85
C HIS A 8 -25.25 1.09 -10.67
N ALA A 9 -25.97 1.85 -11.50
CA ALA A 9 -27.42 1.99 -11.40
C ALA A 9 -28.15 0.63 -11.50
N ASP A 10 -27.62 -0.26 -12.35
CA ASP A 10 -28.15 -1.62 -12.56
C ASP A 10 -27.47 -2.67 -11.68
N TYR A 11 -26.89 -2.29 -10.53
CA TYR A 11 -26.24 -3.24 -9.63
C TYR A 11 -27.22 -4.32 -9.16
N ASN A 12 -26.98 -5.56 -9.58
CA ASN A 12 -27.72 -6.74 -9.16
C ASN A 12 -26.76 -7.85 -8.72
N PRO A 13 -26.64 -8.14 -7.40
CA PRO A 13 -25.72 -9.18 -6.92
C PRO A 13 -26.05 -10.57 -7.48
N ARG A 14 -27.31 -10.83 -7.87
CA ARG A 14 -27.72 -12.13 -8.44
C ARG A 14 -27.10 -12.40 -9.82
N GLU A 15 -26.80 -11.36 -10.57
CA GLU A 15 -26.19 -11.48 -11.91
C GLU A 15 -24.66 -11.64 -11.83
N LEU A 16 -24.06 -11.32 -10.69
CA LEU A 16 -22.62 -11.37 -10.45
C LEU A 16 -22.17 -12.62 -9.68
N GLN A 17 -23.03 -13.62 -9.54
CA GLN A 17 -22.74 -14.82 -8.75
C GLN A 17 -21.56 -15.66 -9.28
N THR A 18 -21.20 -15.49 -10.55
CA THR A 18 -20.04 -16.15 -11.17
C THR A 18 -18.72 -15.43 -10.90
N LEU A 19 -18.75 -14.17 -10.44
CA LEU A 19 -17.57 -13.40 -10.09
C LEU A 19 -17.06 -13.90 -8.73
N LYS A 20 -15.96 -14.67 -8.74
CA LYS A 20 -15.37 -15.26 -7.52
C LYS A 20 -14.00 -14.73 -7.15
N LYS A 21 -13.26 -14.21 -8.14
CA LYS A 21 -11.86 -13.83 -8.04
C LYS A 21 -11.66 -12.37 -8.37
N GLY A 22 -10.61 -11.79 -7.82
CA GLY A 22 -10.26 -10.39 -8.04
C GLY A 22 -8.85 -10.07 -7.60
N ILE A 23 -8.33 -8.96 -8.07
CA ILE A 23 -7.10 -8.37 -7.56
C ILE A 23 -7.40 -6.93 -7.19
N MET A 24 -6.95 -6.53 -6.01
CA MET A 24 -6.93 -5.14 -5.59
C MET A 24 -5.47 -4.73 -5.37
N ALA A 25 -5.06 -3.65 -6.02
CA ALA A 25 -3.71 -3.12 -5.95
C ALA A 25 -3.74 -1.61 -6.23
N GLY A 26 -2.64 -0.93 -5.94
CA GLY A 26 -2.48 0.52 -6.16
C GLY A 26 -3.14 1.40 -5.10
N SER A 27 -3.98 0.85 -4.22
CA SER A 27 -4.49 1.52 -3.02
C SER A 27 -4.92 0.48 -1.98
N SER A 28 -4.98 0.87 -0.71
CA SER A 28 -5.49 0.03 0.37
C SER A 28 -6.96 -0.31 0.15
N CYS A 29 -7.34 -1.57 0.40
CA CYS A 29 -8.75 -1.97 0.36
C CYS A 29 -9.45 -1.58 1.68
N PRO A 30 -10.48 -0.72 1.67
CA PRO A 30 -11.20 -0.38 2.89
C PRO A 30 -11.95 -1.59 3.45
N PRO A 31 -11.93 -1.85 4.78
CA PRO A 31 -12.66 -2.95 5.39
C PRO A 31 -14.14 -3.06 5.00
N PRO A 32 -14.92 -1.95 4.91
CA PRO A 32 -16.31 -2.03 4.46
C PRO A 32 -16.46 -2.56 3.02
N LEU A 33 -15.51 -2.26 2.13
CA LEU A 33 -15.53 -2.77 0.76
C LEU A 33 -15.27 -4.28 0.72
N CYS A 34 -14.26 -4.75 1.46
CA CYS A 34 -13.98 -6.17 1.63
C CYS A 34 -15.21 -6.93 2.14
N ASP A 35 -15.86 -6.40 3.18
CA ASP A 35 -17.06 -6.97 3.77
C ASP A 35 -18.19 -7.14 2.74
N ARG A 36 -18.41 -6.14 1.90
CA ARG A 36 -19.44 -6.19 0.84
C ARG A 36 -19.08 -7.18 -0.26
N LEU A 37 -17.82 -7.23 -0.70
CA LEU A 37 -17.35 -8.21 -1.69
C LEU A 37 -17.60 -9.65 -1.22
N VAL A 38 -17.33 -9.92 0.06
CA VAL A 38 -17.56 -11.24 0.65
C VAL A 38 -19.05 -11.52 0.84
N LYS A 39 -19.80 -10.62 1.49
CA LYS A 39 -21.19 -10.85 1.91
C LYS A 39 -22.20 -10.75 0.76
N GLU A 40 -22.04 -9.79 -0.16
CA GLU A 40 -23.01 -9.54 -1.24
C GLU A 40 -22.68 -10.32 -2.51
N LEU A 41 -21.39 -10.50 -2.84
CA LEU A 41 -20.96 -11.16 -4.08
C LEU A 41 -20.40 -12.57 -3.88
N GLY A 42 -20.11 -12.98 -2.63
CA GLY A 42 -19.49 -14.27 -2.36
C GLY A 42 -18.08 -14.39 -2.94
N MET A 43 -17.36 -13.27 -3.05
CA MET A 43 -15.99 -13.20 -3.56
C MET A 43 -14.99 -13.45 -2.43
N TYR A 44 -14.57 -14.70 -2.26
CA TYR A 44 -13.56 -15.08 -1.25
C TYR A 44 -12.13 -15.14 -1.83
N ASP A 45 -11.98 -15.25 -3.15
CA ASP A 45 -10.70 -15.50 -3.80
C ASP A 45 -10.09 -14.22 -4.42
N PHE A 46 -10.21 -13.09 -3.74
CA PHE A 46 -9.49 -11.88 -4.12
C PHE A 46 -8.17 -11.73 -3.37
N GLY A 47 -7.14 -11.21 -4.04
CA GLY A 47 -5.84 -10.94 -3.42
C GLY A 47 -5.51 -9.45 -3.40
N ILE A 48 -4.70 -9.04 -2.42
CA ILE A 48 -4.11 -7.70 -2.37
C ILE A 48 -2.70 -7.77 -2.91
N GLY A 49 -2.38 -6.89 -3.84
CA GLY A 49 -1.05 -6.77 -4.42
C GLY A 49 -0.46 -5.39 -4.15
N TYR A 50 0.85 -5.34 -3.93
CA TYR A 50 1.60 -4.10 -3.85
C TYR A 50 2.79 -4.12 -4.80
N GLY A 51 3.07 -2.95 -5.34
CA GLY A 51 4.22 -2.64 -6.17
C GLY A 51 4.00 -1.29 -6.83
N SER A 52 4.92 -0.94 -7.73
CA SER A 52 4.87 0.28 -8.51
C SER A 52 5.17 -0.04 -9.98
N THR A 53 5.01 0.95 -10.86
CA THR A 53 5.37 0.81 -12.29
C THR A 53 6.80 0.33 -12.46
N GLU A 54 7.71 0.84 -11.64
CA GLU A 54 9.14 0.51 -11.58
C GLU A 54 9.42 -0.93 -11.13
N LEU A 55 8.42 -1.65 -10.61
CA LEU A 55 8.50 -3.03 -10.14
C LEU A 55 7.76 -4.04 -11.04
N SER A 56 7.37 -3.62 -12.24
CA SER A 56 6.82 -4.46 -13.32
C SER A 56 5.65 -5.42 -12.97
N PRO A 57 4.52 -4.99 -12.38
CA PRO A 57 4.25 -3.84 -11.51
C PRO A 57 4.00 -4.26 -10.05
N LEU A 58 4.16 -5.54 -9.72
CA LEU A 58 3.84 -6.13 -8.43
C LEU A 58 5.08 -6.81 -7.85
N THR A 59 5.33 -6.55 -6.56
CA THR A 59 6.43 -7.12 -5.79
C THR A 59 5.92 -8.04 -4.68
N THR A 60 4.77 -7.73 -4.08
CA THR A 60 4.14 -8.58 -3.06
C THR A 60 2.70 -8.92 -3.41
N PHE A 61 2.22 -10.05 -2.88
CA PHE A 61 0.84 -10.49 -3.03
C PHE A 61 0.35 -11.31 -1.84
N SER A 62 -0.92 -11.14 -1.45
CA SER A 62 -1.53 -11.92 -0.37
C SER A 62 -1.64 -13.41 -0.72
N ARG A 63 -1.63 -14.27 0.29
CA ARG A 63 -1.91 -15.70 0.07
C ARG A 63 -3.41 -15.93 0.05
N LEU A 64 -3.91 -16.57 -1.01
CA LEU A 64 -5.34 -16.92 -1.11
C LEU A 64 -5.78 -17.99 -0.09
N SER A 65 -4.86 -18.57 0.68
CA SER A 65 -5.19 -19.43 1.82
C SER A 65 -5.53 -18.64 3.09
N GLU A 66 -5.18 -17.36 3.19
CA GLU A 66 -5.48 -16.51 4.35
C GLU A 66 -6.91 -15.96 4.24
N PRO A 67 -7.63 -15.65 5.33
CA PRO A 67 -8.97 -15.06 5.26
C PRO A 67 -8.97 -13.69 4.56
N PRO A 68 -10.03 -13.31 3.81
CA PRO A 68 -10.11 -12.03 3.11
C PRO A 68 -9.78 -10.79 3.98
N MET A 69 -10.26 -10.77 5.23
CA MET A 69 -9.98 -9.67 6.16
C MET A 69 -8.51 -9.57 6.57
N GLU A 70 -7.81 -10.70 6.70
CA GLU A 70 -6.36 -10.69 6.97
C GLU A 70 -5.57 -10.23 5.75
N ARG A 71 -6.05 -10.57 4.55
CA ARG A 71 -5.42 -10.14 3.29
C ARG A 71 -5.46 -8.63 3.10
N ILE A 72 -6.44 -7.91 3.66
CA ILE A 72 -6.53 -6.44 3.52
C ILE A 72 -5.71 -5.69 4.59
N ASN A 73 -5.29 -6.37 5.66
CA ASN A 73 -4.43 -5.79 6.71
C ASN A 73 -2.95 -5.75 6.30
N SER A 74 -2.59 -6.40 5.19
CA SER A 74 -1.23 -6.42 4.66
C SER A 74 -1.28 -6.40 3.14
N VAL A 75 -0.14 -6.18 2.50
CA VAL A 75 0.04 -6.35 1.05
C VAL A 75 0.68 -7.69 0.70
N GLY A 76 0.66 -8.63 1.64
CA GLY A 76 1.11 -10.00 1.47
C GLY A 76 2.62 -10.16 1.48
N TYR A 77 3.12 -11.08 0.66
CA TYR A 77 4.50 -11.58 0.73
C TYR A 77 5.22 -11.33 -0.58
N ALA A 78 6.54 -11.19 -0.52
CA ALA A 78 7.39 -11.08 -1.70
C ALA A 78 7.14 -12.24 -2.69
N PHE A 79 7.14 -11.92 -3.98
CA PHE A 79 7.10 -12.94 -5.02
C PHE A 79 8.35 -13.80 -5.06
N TYR A 80 8.24 -14.96 -5.72
CA TYR A 80 9.40 -15.78 -6.02
C TYR A 80 10.43 -14.99 -6.82
N HIS A 81 11.70 -15.16 -6.47
CA HIS A 81 12.82 -14.47 -7.11
C HIS A 81 12.79 -12.93 -6.96
N THR A 82 12.01 -12.42 -6.01
CA THR A 82 12.01 -11.03 -5.57
C THR A 82 12.40 -10.99 -4.09
N GLU A 83 13.25 -10.06 -3.74
CA GLU A 83 13.66 -9.75 -2.38
C GLU A 83 13.00 -8.43 -1.97
N VAL A 84 12.52 -8.37 -0.73
CA VAL A 84 11.93 -7.17 -0.14
C VAL A 84 12.51 -7.01 1.25
N CYS A 85 12.93 -5.78 1.57
CA CYS A 85 13.38 -5.42 2.91
C CYS A 85 12.73 -4.09 3.34
N VAL A 86 12.84 -3.81 4.64
CA VAL A 86 12.50 -2.51 5.21
C VAL A 86 13.79 -1.95 5.78
N VAL A 87 14.12 -0.69 5.47
CA VAL A 87 15.37 -0.05 5.87
C VAL A 87 15.14 1.24 6.65
N ASP A 88 16.10 1.59 7.51
CA ASP A 88 16.14 2.87 8.21
C ASP A 88 16.64 4.00 7.30
N LYS A 89 16.71 5.21 7.85
CA LYS A 89 17.22 6.41 7.16
C LYS A 89 18.69 6.31 6.71
N ASN A 90 19.44 5.36 7.24
CA ASN A 90 20.84 5.11 6.88
C ASN A 90 20.97 3.96 5.86
N GLY A 91 19.85 3.39 5.41
CA GLY A 91 19.82 2.25 4.50
C GLY A 91 20.08 0.90 5.17
N GLN A 92 20.04 0.81 6.50
CA GLN A 92 20.23 -0.45 7.22
C GLN A 92 18.90 -1.18 7.38
N VAL A 93 18.89 -2.49 7.13
CA VAL A 93 17.70 -3.32 7.33
C VAL A 93 17.29 -3.30 8.80
N VAL A 94 16.03 -2.94 9.06
CA VAL A 94 15.45 -2.85 10.40
C VAL A 94 14.94 -4.21 10.89
N GLU A 95 14.68 -4.32 12.19
CA GLU A 95 14.07 -5.53 12.75
C GLU A 95 12.60 -5.70 12.30
N ARG A 96 12.10 -6.95 12.35
CA ARG A 96 10.68 -7.21 12.08
C ARG A 96 9.81 -6.45 13.06
N GLY A 97 8.77 -5.77 12.54
CA GLY A 97 7.87 -4.92 13.33
C GLY A 97 8.28 -3.44 13.40
N GLU A 98 9.49 -3.08 12.97
CA GLU A 98 9.91 -1.68 12.89
C GLU A 98 9.46 -1.02 11.58
N LYS A 99 9.12 0.28 11.66
CA LYS A 99 8.76 1.11 10.50
C LYS A 99 10.03 1.57 9.77
N GLY A 100 10.02 1.51 8.45
CA GLY A 100 11.10 2.05 7.61
C GLY A 100 10.68 2.15 6.15
N GLU A 101 11.62 2.49 5.28
CA GLU A 101 11.40 2.52 3.83
C GLU A 101 11.35 1.09 3.28
N VAL A 102 10.36 0.80 2.43
CA VAL A 102 10.30 -0.47 1.70
C VAL A 102 11.24 -0.41 0.50
N CYS A 103 12.14 -1.38 0.40
CA CYS A 103 13.01 -1.56 -0.75
C CYS A 103 12.79 -2.94 -1.40
N SER A 104 12.94 -3.00 -2.72
CA SER A 104 12.74 -4.23 -3.50
C SER A 104 13.91 -4.48 -4.43
N ARG A 105 14.32 -5.73 -4.57
CA ARG A 105 15.35 -6.17 -5.50
C ARG A 105 14.93 -7.44 -6.22
N GLY A 106 15.24 -7.56 -7.51
CA GLY A 106 14.91 -8.74 -8.28
C GLY A 106 14.74 -8.44 -9.76
N ALA A 107 14.38 -9.46 -10.54
CA ALA A 107 14.21 -9.34 -11.98
C ALA A 107 13.03 -8.44 -12.40
N ASN A 108 12.16 -8.09 -11.45
CA ASN A 108 11.00 -7.24 -11.67
C ASN A 108 11.32 -5.73 -11.55
N VAL A 109 12.48 -5.37 -11.00
CA VAL A 109 12.94 -3.97 -10.96
C VAL A 109 13.21 -3.48 -12.38
N MET A 110 12.76 -2.26 -12.67
CA MET A 110 12.96 -1.61 -13.95
C MET A 110 14.45 -1.46 -14.31
N LYS A 111 14.71 -1.18 -15.58
CA LYS A 111 16.07 -0.84 -16.04
C LYS A 111 16.52 0.56 -15.62
N GLY A 112 15.58 1.45 -15.34
CA GLY A 112 15.83 2.87 -15.06
C GLY A 112 14.85 3.78 -15.78
N TYR A 113 14.91 5.06 -15.44
CA TYR A 113 14.12 6.12 -16.04
C TYR A 113 14.68 6.52 -17.40
N TRP A 114 13.80 6.75 -18.37
CA TRP A 114 14.19 7.11 -19.73
C TRP A 114 14.92 8.46 -19.77
N ASN A 115 16.15 8.46 -20.29
CA ASN A 115 17.03 9.63 -20.36
C ASN A 115 17.29 10.33 -19.02
N ASP A 116 17.10 9.63 -17.89
CA ASP A 116 17.38 10.17 -16.56
C ASP A 116 18.22 9.20 -15.73
N GLU A 117 19.50 9.14 -16.06
CA GLU A 117 20.47 8.31 -15.35
C GLU A 117 20.66 8.78 -13.90
N LYS A 118 20.47 10.08 -13.64
CA LYS A 118 20.61 10.64 -12.30
C LYS A 118 19.51 10.12 -11.39
N GLU A 119 18.25 10.25 -11.80
CA GLU A 119 17.10 9.75 -11.03
C GLU A 119 17.17 8.22 -10.89
N THR A 120 17.61 7.52 -11.95
CA THR A 120 17.82 6.06 -11.92
C THR A 120 18.78 5.65 -10.80
N LYS A 121 19.94 6.33 -10.70
CA LYS A 121 20.96 6.07 -9.66
C LYS A 121 20.55 6.54 -8.26
N GLN A 122 19.57 7.43 -8.17
CA GLN A 122 18.99 7.86 -6.89
C GLN A 122 17.94 6.87 -6.40
N SER A 123 17.18 6.27 -7.31
CA SER A 123 16.11 5.32 -6.98
C SER A 123 16.59 3.87 -6.89
N ILE A 124 17.66 3.50 -7.59
CA ILE A 124 18.26 2.16 -7.54
C ILE A 124 19.70 2.28 -7.02
N ASP A 125 19.97 1.67 -5.88
CA ASP A 125 21.28 1.72 -5.25
C ASP A 125 22.33 0.83 -5.95
N GLN A 126 23.56 0.85 -5.45
CA GLN A 126 24.67 0.08 -6.03
C GLN A 126 24.52 -1.43 -5.86
N ASP A 127 23.71 -1.88 -4.90
CA ASP A 127 23.42 -3.29 -4.61
C ASP A 127 22.15 -3.78 -5.34
N GLY A 128 21.54 -2.92 -6.16
CA GLY A 128 20.38 -3.19 -7.00
C GLY A 128 19.03 -3.06 -6.27
N TRP A 129 18.99 -2.46 -5.09
CA TRP A 129 17.74 -2.18 -4.38
C TRP A 129 17.05 -0.95 -4.96
N TYR A 130 15.81 -1.14 -5.37
CA TYR A 130 14.91 -0.04 -5.69
C TYR A 130 14.27 0.50 -4.40
N HIS A 131 14.49 1.78 -4.14
CA HIS A 131 13.90 2.56 -3.05
C HIS A 131 12.52 3.06 -3.47
N THR A 132 11.47 2.56 -2.82
CA THR A 132 10.08 2.82 -3.26
C THR A 132 9.56 4.19 -2.84
N GLY A 133 10.19 4.81 -1.83
CA GLY A 133 9.66 5.98 -1.15
C GLY A 133 8.42 5.69 -0.29
N ASP A 134 8.03 4.42 -0.13
CA ASP A 134 6.90 4.01 0.70
C ASP A 134 7.38 3.55 2.09
N VAL A 135 6.62 3.89 3.12
CA VAL A 135 6.88 3.48 4.50
C VAL A 135 6.09 2.21 4.78
N GLY A 136 6.74 1.21 5.34
CA GLY A 136 6.10 -0.06 5.68
C GLY A 136 6.67 -0.73 6.92
N ILE A 137 5.99 -1.79 7.32
CA ILE A 137 6.39 -2.69 8.40
C ILE A 137 6.40 -4.10 7.84
N MET A 138 7.49 -4.83 8.07
CA MET A 138 7.50 -6.26 7.79
C MET A 138 7.24 -7.05 9.07
N HIS A 139 6.14 -7.80 9.06
CA HIS A 139 5.67 -8.60 10.17
C HIS A 139 6.55 -9.84 10.38
N SER A 140 6.47 -10.44 11.56
CA SER A 140 7.27 -11.61 11.94
C SER A 140 7.06 -12.84 11.04
N ASN A 141 5.85 -12.99 10.48
CA ASN A 141 5.51 -14.02 9.48
C ASN A 141 6.06 -13.71 8.07
N GLY A 142 6.64 -12.53 7.86
CA GLY A 142 7.16 -12.06 6.57
C GLY A 142 6.15 -11.34 5.67
N SER A 143 4.92 -11.08 6.14
CA SER A 143 3.99 -10.23 5.38
C SER A 143 4.38 -8.75 5.53
N LEU A 144 4.17 -7.98 4.47
CA LEU A 144 4.45 -6.56 4.41
C LEU A 144 3.17 -5.75 4.62
N GLU A 145 3.22 -4.71 5.43
CA GLU A 145 2.18 -3.69 5.56
C GLU A 145 2.71 -2.35 5.03
N ILE A 146 1.88 -1.60 4.32
CA ILE A 146 2.22 -0.25 3.84
C ILE A 146 1.50 0.78 4.72
N CYS A 147 2.27 1.65 5.36
CA CYS A 147 1.77 2.68 6.27
C CYS A 147 1.57 4.04 5.58
N GLY A 148 2.18 4.26 4.42
CA GLY A 148 2.06 5.51 3.67
C GLY A 148 3.29 5.77 2.80
N ARG A 149 3.50 7.03 2.41
CA ARG A 149 4.70 7.47 1.69
C ARG A 149 5.57 8.36 2.56
N ILE A 150 6.88 8.33 2.33
CA ILE A 150 7.85 9.20 3.02
C ILE A 150 7.50 10.68 2.78
N THR A 151 7.10 11.03 1.56
CA THR A 151 6.77 12.41 1.17
C THR A 151 5.47 12.92 1.77
N ASP A 152 4.58 12.02 2.18
CA ASP A 152 3.21 12.35 2.59
C ASP A 152 3.09 12.43 4.13
N GLY A 153 4.16 12.11 4.86
CA GLY A 153 4.19 12.20 6.32
C GLY A 153 3.99 13.64 6.81
N ILE A 154 3.00 13.83 7.68
CA ILE A 154 2.74 15.12 8.35
C ILE A 154 3.39 15.07 9.73
N ILE A 155 4.37 15.93 9.96
CA ILE A 155 4.98 16.08 11.29
C ILE A 155 4.23 17.17 12.06
N ARG A 156 3.53 16.79 13.12
CA ARG A 156 2.82 17.76 13.98
C ARG A 156 2.96 17.38 15.45
N GLY A 157 3.45 18.33 16.25
CA GLY A 157 3.65 18.11 17.68
C GLY A 157 4.74 17.09 18.03
N GLY A 158 5.65 16.79 17.09
CA GLY A 158 6.73 15.80 17.28
C GLY A 158 6.38 14.39 16.79
N GLU A 159 5.14 14.16 16.35
CA GLU A 159 4.66 12.86 15.88
C GLU A 159 4.55 12.83 14.35
N ASN A 160 4.80 11.66 13.76
CA ASN A 160 4.56 11.38 12.34
C ASN A 160 3.12 10.90 12.14
N ILE A 161 2.32 11.69 11.44
CA ILE A 161 0.94 11.37 11.09
C ILE A 161 0.91 10.98 9.61
N TYR A 162 0.42 9.79 9.31
CA TYR A 162 0.28 9.30 7.93
C TYR A 162 -1.17 9.40 7.46
N PRO A 163 -1.41 9.96 6.26
CA PRO A 163 -2.76 10.08 5.71
C PRO A 163 -3.61 8.81 5.75
N ALA A 164 -2.99 7.67 5.42
CA ALA A 164 -3.67 6.37 5.41
C ALA A 164 -4.30 6.01 6.77
N GLU A 165 -3.65 6.37 7.89
CA GLU A 165 -4.17 6.10 9.24
C GLU A 165 -5.44 6.92 9.53
N VAL A 166 -5.47 8.19 9.09
CA VAL A 166 -6.61 9.09 9.25
C VAL A 166 -7.77 8.69 8.34
N GLU A 167 -7.48 8.38 7.07
CA GLU A 167 -8.47 7.90 6.10
C GLU A 167 -9.16 6.63 6.59
N ALA A 168 -8.38 5.63 7.03
CA ALA A 168 -8.91 4.37 7.56
C ALA A 168 -9.82 4.57 8.79
N TYR A 169 -9.54 5.58 9.63
CA TYR A 169 -10.40 5.93 10.75
C TYR A 169 -11.70 6.59 10.29
N LEU A 170 -11.62 7.59 9.39
CA LEU A 170 -12.78 8.33 8.89
C LEU A 170 -13.75 7.44 8.09
N PHE A 171 -13.25 6.44 7.36
CA PHE A 171 -14.07 5.47 6.65
C PHE A 171 -14.98 4.62 7.56
N LYS A 172 -14.79 4.65 8.89
CA LYS A 172 -15.70 3.98 9.84
C LYS A 172 -17.00 4.76 10.06
N HIS A 173 -17.08 6.02 9.66
CA HIS A 173 -18.26 6.86 9.88
C HIS A 173 -19.36 6.53 8.85
N PRO A 174 -20.61 6.25 9.26
CA PRO A 174 -21.67 5.78 8.34
C PRO A 174 -22.03 6.79 7.25
N ASP A 175 -21.88 8.09 7.52
CA ASP A 175 -22.19 9.15 6.57
C ASP A 175 -21.03 9.49 5.60
N ILE A 176 -19.87 8.82 5.74
CA ILE A 176 -18.69 9.06 4.90
C ILE A 176 -18.59 7.97 3.83
N SER A 177 -18.73 8.38 2.57
CA SER A 177 -18.69 7.46 1.42
C SER A 177 -17.29 7.32 0.80
N THR A 178 -16.47 8.35 0.91
CA THR A 178 -15.07 8.42 0.44
C THR A 178 -14.29 9.43 1.26
N VAL A 179 -13.01 9.15 1.52
CA VAL A 179 -12.07 10.08 2.15
C VAL A 179 -10.85 10.17 1.25
N GLN A 180 -10.30 11.36 1.14
CA GLN A 180 -9.00 11.59 0.55
C GLN A 180 -8.35 12.74 1.32
N GLU A 181 -7.17 12.50 1.86
CA GLU A 181 -6.42 13.53 2.57
C GLU A 181 -5.50 14.31 1.63
N LEU A 182 -5.37 15.61 1.89
CA LEU A 182 -4.53 16.54 1.15
C LEU A 182 -3.74 17.36 2.15
N THR A 183 -2.41 17.31 2.08
CA THR A 183 -1.55 18.15 2.91
C THR A 183 -1.59 19.60 2.41
N VAL A 184 -2.11 20.52 3.24
CA VAL A 184 -2.16 21.96 2.95
C VAL A 184 -1.11 22.70 3.77
N TYR A 185 -0.12 23.29 3.10
CA TYR A 185 0.90 24.12 3.74
C TYR A 185 0.38 25.54 4.00
N TYR A 186 0.29 25.93 5.27
CA TYR A 186 0.03 27.32 5.64
C TYR A 186 1.35 28.08 5.81
N GLY A 187 1.64 29.02 4.90
CA GLY A 187 2.87 29.82 4.85
C GLY A 187 3.12 30.79 6.02
N ARG A 188 2.38 30.66 7.13
CA ARG A 188 2.61 31.39 8.38
C ARG A 188 2.47 30.44 9.55
N LEU A 189 3.59 29.83 9.94
CA LEU A 189 3.98 29.54 11.33
C LEU A 189 5.35 28.86 11.24
N GLN A 190 6.42 29.66 11.33
CA GLN A 190 7.70 29.14 11.80
C GLN A 190 7.46 28.60 13.22
N THR A 191 7.47 27.28 13.39
CA THR A 191 7.58 26.68 14.71
C THR A 191 8.95 27.07 15.28
N ARG A 192 8.95 28.06 16.18
CA ARG A 192 10.08 28.31 17.08
C ARG A 192 10.27 27.06 17.93
N THR A 193 11.38 26.38 17.72
CA THR A 193 11.95 25.44 18.68
C THR A 193 12.33 26.22 19.95
N VAL A 194 11.86 25.77 21.10
CA VAL A 194 12.51 26.00 22.39
C VAL A 194 12.99 24.64 22.88
#